data_AF-A0A959S6F4-F1
#
_entry.id   AF-A0A959S6F4-F1
#
_cell.length_a   1.000
_cell.length_b   1.000
_cell.length_c   1.000
_cell.angle_alpha   90.00
_cell.angle_beta   90.00
_cell.angle_gamma   90.00
#
_symmetry.space_group_name_H-M   'P 1'
#
loop_
_entity.id
_entity.type
_entity.pdbx_description
1 polymer ?
#
loop_
_entity_poly.entity_id
_entity_poly.type
_entity_poly.pdbx_seq_one_letter_code
_entity_poly.pdbx_strand_id
1 'polypeptide(L)'
;MQNKSQWKPSRVVWNGKKFIPSFQVVYPGSIHIAQLQIEAYEPLIRKYITGAALDCGCGTVPYYDWYKDQIDDVTCVDWEETHGANPFLDHVVDLNQPLPFPDATFNSILLTDVFAHVAKPDLLMSEFARVLRPGGHVVIT
;
A
#
# COMPACT_ATOMS: atom_id res chain seq x y z
N MET A 1 -3.36 -5.93 9.38
CA MET A 1 -4.19 -4.72 9.29
C MET A 1 -5.29 -4.83 10.31
N GLN A 2 -5.42 -3.79 11.12
CA GLN A 2 -6.47 -3.70 12.12
C GLN A 2 -7.84 -3.61 11.45
N ASN A 3 -8.89 -4.03 12.16
CA ASN A 3 -10.29 -3.93 11.70
C ASN A 3 -10.54 -4.42 10.27
N LYS A 4 -9.81 -5.46 9.83
CA LYS A 4 -9.86 -5.99 8.45
C LYS A 4 -11.28 -6.31 7.96
N SER A 5 -12.16 -6.78 8.85
CA SER A 5 -13.56 -7.08 8.55
C SER A 5 -14.44 -5.85 8.27
N GLN A 6 -13.98 -4.64 8.61
CA GLN A 6 -14.69 -3.38 8.38
C GLN A 6 -14.24 -2.71 7.08
N TRP A 7 -13.18 -3.20 6.43
CA TRP A 7 -12.65 -2.62 5.21
C TRP A 7 -13.66 -2.69 4.07
N LYS A 8 -13.74 -1.60 3.30
CA LYS A 8 -14.56 -1.50 2.09
C LYS A 8 -13.77 -0.78 1.00
N PRO A 9 -14.02 -1.08 -0.29
CA PRO A 9 -13.40 -0.35 -1.40
C PRO A 9 -13.60 1.16 -1.27
N SER A 10 -12.53 1.93 -1.48
CA SER A 10 -12.53 3.40 -1.32
C SER A 10 -12.20 4.12 -2.64
N ARG A 11 -10.92 4.33 -2.96
CA ARG A 11 -10.44 5.04 -4.17
C ARG A 11 -10.73 4.25 -5.45
N VAL A 12 -10.68 2.93 -5.37
CA VAL A 12 -10.86 2.00 -6.49
C VAL A 12 -12.06 1.09 -6.19
N VAL A 13 -12.94 0.91 -7.17
CA VAL A 13 -14.12 0.04 -7.05
C VAL A 13 -14.28 -0.87 -8.26
N TRP A 14 -14.83 -2.07 -8.03
CA TRP A 14 -15.21 -2.99 -9.11
C TRP A 14 -16.58 -2.61 -9.67
N ASN A 15 -16.70 -2.48 -11.00
CA ASN A 15 -17.95 -2.13 -11.67
C ASN A 15 -18.70 -3.33 -12.30
N GLY A 16 -18.26 -4.56 -12.02
CA GLY A 16 -18.77 -5.77 -12.68
C GLY A 16 -17.89 -6.27 -13.84
N LYS A 17 -16.97 -5.45 -14.36
CA LYS A 17 -16.10 -5.81 -15.50
C LYS A 17 -14.62 -5.48 -15.29
N LYS A 18 -14.34 -4.33 -14.67
CA LYS A 18 -12.98 -3.88 -14.34
C LYS A 18 -12.99 -3.00 -13.11
N PHE A 19 -11.81 -2.75 -12.55
CA PHE A 19 -11.63 -1.71 -11.55
C PHE A 19 -11.68 -0.33 -12.21
N ILE A 20 -12.34 0.61 -11.52
CA ILE A 20 -12.48 2.01 -11.93
C ILE A 20 -12.27 2.93 -10.73
N PRO A 21 -11.94 4.21 -10.96
CA PRO A 21 -11.92 5.20 -9.90
C PRO A 21 -13.30 5.35 -9.26
N SER A 22 -13.34 5.49 -7.94
CA SER A 22 -14.56 5.82 -7.22
C SER A 22 -14.94 7.28 -7.44
N PHE A 23 -16.04 7.52 -8.13
CA PHE A 23 -16.59 8.86 -8.33
C PHE A 23 -17.08 9.55 -7.05
N GLN A 24 -17.16 8.82 -5.92
CA GLN A 24 -17.52 9.38 -4.62
C GLN A 24 -16.33 9.93 -3.84
N VAL A 25 -15.13 9.38 -4.08
CA VAL A 25 -13.92 9.67 -3.28
C VAL A 25 -12.87 10.41 -4.11
N VAL A 26 -12.75 10.09 -5.40
CA VAL A 26 -11.78 10.71 -6.30
C VAL A 26 -12.31 12.05 -6.79
N TYR A 27 -11.52 13.11 -6.62
CA TYR A 27 -11.83 14.44 -7.14
C TYR A 27 -12.14 14.37 -8.65
N PRO A 28 -13.23 15.01 -9.15
CA PRO A 28 -13.63 14.89 -10.56
C PRO A 28 -12.53 15.21 -11.58
N GLY A 29 -11.69 16.21 -11.29
CA GLY A 29 -10.57 16.58 -12.16
C GLY A 29 -9.44 15.53 -12.22
N SER A 30 -9.42 14.58 -11.29
CA SER A 30 -8.41 13.52 -11.19
C SER A 30 -8.88 12.18 -11.72
N ILE A 31 -10.14 12.04 -12.17
CA ILE A 31 -10.69 10.75 -12.61
C ILE A 31 -9.89 10.13 -13.76
N HIS A 32 -9.49 10.93 -14.75
CA HIS A 32 -8.72 10.43 -15.89
C HIS A 32 -7.35 9.89 -15.44
N ILE A 33 -6.64 10.64 -14.59
CA ILE A 33 -5.36 10.21 -14.04
C ILE A 33 -5.53 8.96 -13.18
N ALA A 34 -6.56 8.91 -12.33
CA ALA A 34 -6.85 7.73 -11.51
C ALA A 34 -7.14 6.48 -12.36
N GLN A 35 -7.80 6.62 -13.52
CA GLN A 35 -8.02 5.51 -14.44
C GLN A 35 -6.69 4.99 -15.02
N LEU A 36 -5.79 5.90 -15.42
CA LEU A 36 -4.45 5.52 -15.90
C LEU A 36 -3.61 4.85 -14.81
N GLN A 37 -3.69 5.36 -13.58
CA GLN A 37 -3.03 4.75 -12.42
C GLN A 37 -3.54 3.33 -12.19
N ILE A 38 -4.86 3.10 -12.23
CA ILE A 38 -5.43 1.75 -12.08
C ILE A 38 -4.88 0.80 -13.15
N GLU A 39 -4.88 1.23 -14.41
CA GLU A 39 -4.39 0.41 -15.54
C GLU A 39 -2.90 0.07 -15.42
N ALA A 40 -2.09 0.97 -14.84
CA ALA A 40 -0.67 0.73 -14.61
C ALA A 40 -0.40 -0.09 -13.33
N TYR A 41 -1.11 0.21 -12.24
CA TYR A 41 -0.80 -0.29 -10.90
C TYR A 41 -1.37 -1.69 -10.69
N GLU A 42 -2.62 -1.93 -11.12
CA GLU A 42 -3.30 -3.21 -10.91
C GLU A 42 -2.46 -4.43 -11.34
N PRO A 43 -1.91 -4.51 -12.57
CA PRO A 43 -1.15 -5.69 -12.98
C PRO A 43 0.13 -5.89 -12.19
N LEU A 44 0.80 -4.81 -11.74
CA LEU A 44 2.02 -4.88 -10.95
C LEU A 44 1.72 -5.32 -9.51
N ILE A 45 0.72 -4.70 -8.88
CA ILE A 45 0.32 -5.02 -7.51
C ILE A 45 -0.19 -6.45 -7.43
N ARG A 46 -1.06 -6.86 -8.36
CA ARG A 46 -1.54 -8.24 -8.44
C ARG A 46 -0.40 -9.22 -8.63
N LYS A 47 0.65 -8.89 -9.38
CA LYS A 47 1.73 -9.83 -9.66
C LYS A 47 2.72 -9.98 -8.51
N TYR A 48 3.04 -8.90 -7.80
CA TYR A 48 4.19 -8.86 -6.90
C TYR A 48 3.84 -8.73 -5.42
N ILE A 49 2.63 -8.28 -5.07
CA ILE A 49 2.19 -8.22 -3.67
C ILE A 49 1.60 -9.56 -3.26
N THR A 50 2.40 -10.33 -2.52
CA THR A 50 2.14 -11.73 -2.14
C THR A 50 2.70 -12.06 -0.75
N GLY A 51 2.24 -13.16 -0.14
CA GLY A 51 2.71 -13.66 1.16
C GLY A 51 2.47 -12.69 2.31
N ALA A 52 3.43 -12.56 3.24
CA ALA A 52 3.38 -11.51 4.26
C ALA A 52 3.70 -10.14 3.62
N ALA A 53 2.71 -9.25 3.55
CA ALA A 53 2.85 -7.95 2.89
C ALA A 53 3.01 -6.80 3.91
N LEU A 54 3.77 -5.77 3.52
CA LEU A 54 3.84 -4.49 4.23
C LEU A 54 3.32 -3.38 3.31
N ASP A 55 2.29 -2.66 3.74
CA ASP A 55 1.73 -1.51 3.05
C ASP A 55 2.21 -0.23 3.73
N CYS A 56 3.17 0.46 3.11
CA CYS A 56 3.84 1.65 3.63
C CYS A 56 3.17 2.94 3.12
N GLY A 57 2.72 3.78 4.04
CA GLY A 57 1.88 4.94 3.72
C GLY A 57 0.49 4.49 3.24
N CYS A 58 -0.10 3.54 3.97
CA CYS A 58 -1.26 2.78 3.49
C CYS A 58 -2.53 3.62 3.30
N GLY A 59 -2.66 4.77 3.97
CA GLY A 59 -3.89 5.56 4.00
C GLY A 59 -5.10 4.70 4.32
N THR A 60 -6.15 4.76 3.48
CA THR A 60 -7.36 3.93 3.63
C THR A 60 -7.22 2.51 3.06
N VAL A 61 -5.99 2.07 2.77
CA VAL A 61 -5.64 0.80 2.12
C VAL A 61 -6.39 0.62 0.78
N PRO A 62 -6.30 1.60 -0.15
CA PRO A 62 -7.20 1.72 -1.30
C PRO A 62 -7.10 0.58 -2.32
N TYR A 63 -6.00 -0.17 -2.30
CA TYR A 63 -5.67 -1.21 -3.29
C TYR A 63 -5.79 -2.64 -2.75
N TYR A 64 -6.29 -2.82 -1.52
CA TYR A 64 -6.38 -4.12 -0.85
C TYR A 64 -7.12 -5.18 -1.68
N ASP A 65 -8.19 -4.80 -2.41
CA ASP A 65 -8.97 -5.74 -3.25
C ASP A 65 -8.16 -6.40 -4.37
N TRP A 66 -7.01 -5.83 -4.74
CA TRP A 66 -6.15 -6.37 -5.79
C TRP A 66 -5.25 -7.51 -5.29
N TYR A 67 -4.85 -7.49 -4.02
CA TYR A 67 -3.84 -8.41 -3.51
C TYR A 67 -4.31 -9.27 -2.33
N LYS A 68 -5.47 -8.99 -1.71
CA LYS A 68 -5.96 -9.69 -0.51
C LYS A 68 -6.02 -11.22 -0.63
N ASP A 69 -6.24 -11.76 -1.82
CA ASP A 69 -6.35 -13.20 -2.07
C ASP A 69 -4.99 -13.89 -2.32
N GLN A 70 -3.90 -13.10 -2.35
CA GLN A 70 -2.53 -13.55 -2.67
C GLN A 70 -1.56 -13.41 -1.49
N ILE A 71 -2.04 -12.83 -0.39
CA ILE A 71 -1.26 -12.55 0.82
C ILE A 71 -1.75 -13.43 1.97
N ASP A 72 -0.85 -13.72 2.92
CA ASP A 72 -1.21 -14.37 4.18
C ASP A 72 -1.85 -13.34 5.12
N ASP A 73 -1.19 -12.18 5.25
CA ASP A 73 -1.69 -10.99 5.92
C ASP A 73 -0.97 -9.74 5.38
N VAL A 74 -1.50 -8.56 5.70
CA VAL A 74 -0.87 -7.28 5.38
C VAL A 74 -0.67 -6.47 6.65
N THR A 75 0.55 -6.00 6.90
CA THR A 75 0.84 -5.01 7.93
C THR A 75 0.73 -3.62 7.33
N CYS A 76 -0.11 -2.77 7.89
CA CYS A 76 -0.36 -1.41 7.42
C CYS A 76 0.36 -0.40 8.30
N VAL A 77 1.20 0.45 7.69
CA VAL A 77 1.92 1.53 8.39
C VAL A 77 1.72 2.86 7.70
N ASP A 78 1.71 3.93 8.48
CA ASP A 78 1.51 5.30 8.01
C ASP A 78 2.01 6.29 9.08
N TRP A 79 2.06 7.56 8.73
CA TRP A 79 2.38 8.65 9.66
C TRP A 79 1.21 8.93 10.62
N GLU A 80 1.51 9.46 11.80
CA GLU A 80 0.55 9.73 12.88
C GLU A 80 -0.59 10.69 12.47
N GLU A 81 -0.31 11.58 11.52
CA GLU A 81 -1.17 12.70 11.11
C GLU A 81 -2.06 12.38 9.89
N THR A 82 -1.92 11.19 9.30
CA THR A 82 -2.65 10.83 8.08
C THR A 82 -4.12 10.48 8.39
N HIS A 83 -5.04 11.43 8.19
CA HIS A 83 -6.50 11.22 8.14
C HIS A 83 -7.20 10.74 9.42
N GLY A 84 -6.86 11.30 10.58
CA GLY A 84 -7.52 10.94 11.85
C GLY A 84 -7.23 9.49 12.26
N ALA A 85 -8.16 8.84 12.98
CA ALA A 85 -7.98 7.44 13.36
C ALA A 85 -8.19 6.53 12.14
N ASN A 86 -7.12 6.27 11.37
CA ASN A 86 -7.12 5.22 10.34
C ASN A 86 -7.39 3.87 11.03
N PRO A 87 -8.58 3.27 10.86
CA PRO A 87 -8.94 2.07 11.62
C PRO A 87 -8.17 0.83 11.15
N PHE A 88 -7.43 0.92 10.04
CA PHE A 88 -6.68 -0.20 9.47
C PHE A 88 -5.19 -0.20 9.84
N LEU A 89 -4.72 0.88 10.47
CA LEU A 89 -3.32 1.08 10.81
C LEU A 89 -2.85 0.08 11.88
N ASP A 90 -1.81 -0.69 11.60
CA ASP A 90 -1.18 -1.57 12.61
C ASP A 90 -0.14 -0.81 13.44
N HIS A 91 0.66 0.04 12.79
CA HIS A 91 1.70 0.83 13.43
C HIS A 91 1.85 2.22 12.83
N VAL A 92 2.07 3.22 13.70
CA VAL A 92 2.56 4.54 13.28
C VAL A 92 4.05 4.44 13.00
N VAL A 93 4.50 4.79 11.79
CA VAL A 93 5.91 4.67 11.37
C VAL A 93 6.34 5.88 10.55
N ASP A 94 7.42 6.53 11.00
CA ASP A 94 8.18 7.51 10.21
C ASP A 94 9.11 6.77 9.23
N LEU A 95 8.81 6.82 7.93
CA LEU A 95 9.61 6.19 6.87
C LEU A 95 11.00 6.84 6.67
N ASN A 96 11.34 7.91 7.40
CA ASN A 96 12.67 8.53 7.48
C ASN A 96 13.49 8.00 8.65
N GLN A 97 12.97 7.02 9.40
CA GLN A 97 13.67 6.26 10.44
C GLN A 97 13.81 4.79 10.04
N PRO A 98 14.70 4.03 10.70
CA PRO A 98 14.71 2.59 10.58
C PRO A 98 13.33 1.97 10.86
N LEU A 99 12.91 1.02 10.02
CA LEU A 99 11.63 0.36 10.15
C LEU A 99 11.63 -0.57 11.38
N PRO A 100 10.58 -0.57 12.21
CA PRO A 100 10.52 -1.32 13.46
C PRO A 100 10.20 -2.80 13.24
N PHE A 101 10.74 -3.41 12.18
CA PHE A 101 10.49 -4.80 11.80
C PHE A 101 11.81 -5.58 11.74
N PRO A 102 11.80 -6.88 12.09
CA PRO A 102 12.98 -7.74 11.92
C PRO A 102 13.39 -7.91 10.46
N ASP A 103 14.62 -8.33 10.26
CA ASP A 103 15.15 -8.71 8.95
C ASP A 103 14.33 -9.86 8.34
N ALA A 104 14.21 -9.88 7.01
CA ALA A 104 13.55 -10.97 6.27
C ALA A 104 12.13 -11.33 6.78
N THR A 105 11.35 -10.32 7.18
CA THR A 105 9.99 -10.50 7.69
C THR A 105 8.97 -10.65 6.55
N PHE A 106 9.04 -9.75 5.56
CA PHE A 106 8.01 -9.61 4.53
C PHE A 106 8.39 -10.27 3.21
N ASN A 107 7.39 -10.81 2.52
CA ASN A 107 7.52 -11.31 1.15
C ASN A 107 7.37 -10.18 0.13
N SER A 108 6.58 -9.15 0.46
CA SER A 108 6.33 -8.03 -0.42
C SER A 108 6.09 -6.71 0.32
N ILE A 109 6.42 -5.61 -0.34
CA ILE A 109 6.19 -4.25 0.16
C ILE A 109 5.45 -3.45 -0.91
N LEU A 110 4.45 -2.69 -0.50
CA LEU A 110 3.73 -1.72 -1.34
C LEU A 110 4.01 -0.30 -0.82
N LEU A 111 4.40 0.61 -1.71
CA LEU A 111 4.59 2.04 -1.42
C LEU A 111 4.04 2.86 -2.59
N THR A 112 2.81 3.38 -2.46
CA THR A 112 2.13 4.07 -3.57
C THR A 112 2.00 5.57 -3.35
N ASP A 113 2.53 6.39 -4.25
CA ASP A 113 2.41 7.86 -4.24
C ASP A 113 3.04 8.52 -2.97
N VAL A 114 3.97 7.83 -2.29
CA VAL A 114 4.59 8.28 -1.01
C VAL A 114 6.09 8.53 -1.15
N PHE A 115 6.79 7.82 -2.04
CA PHE A 115 8.25 7.83 -2.10
C PHE A 115 8.84 9.24 -2.31
N ALA A 116 8.16 10.08 -3.10
CA ALA A 116 8.57 11.47 -3.37
C ALA A 116 8.55 12.39 -2.12
N HIS A 117 7.88 11.98 -1.04
CA HIS A 117 7.81 12.71 0.21
C HIS A 117 8.84 12.27 1.25
N VAL A 118 9.58 11.18 0.98
CA VAL A 118 10.58 10.64 1.91
C VAL A 118 11.87 11.46 1.78
N ALA A 119 12.30 12.09 2.88
CA ALA A 119 13.50 12.91 2.93
C ALA A 119 14.80 12.07 2.89
N LYS A 120 14.73 10.79 3.27
CA LYS A 120 15.86 9.86 3.26
C LYS A 120 15.56 8.60 2.42
N PRO A 121 15.42 8.71 1.09
CA PRO A 121 15.04 7.59 0.23
C PRO A 121 16.05 6.44 0.28
N ASP A 122 17.34 6.73 0.38
CA ASP A 122 18.39 5.70 0.46
C ASP A 122 18.27 4.85 1.72
N LEU A 123 17.92 5.47 2.86
CA LEU A 123 17.66 4.76 4.11
C LEU A 123 16.44 3.86 3.96
N LEU A 124 15.34 4.39 3.41
CA LEU A 124 14.12 3.61 3.21
C LEU A 124 14.36 2.40 2.29
N MET A 125 15.11 2.59 1.19
CA MET A 125 15.46 1.49 0.28
C MET A 125 16.34 0.45 0.96
N SER A 126 17.31 0.86 1.80
CA SER A 126 18.11 -0.08 2.60
C SER A 126 17.24 -0.86 3.59
N GLU A 127 16.29 -0.19 4.24
CA GLU A 127 15.38 -0.85 5.19
C GLU A 127 14.41 -1.79 4.48
N PHE A 128 13.90 -1.43 3.31
CA PHE A 128 13.12 -2.34 2.47
C PHE A 128 13.91 -3.60 2.11
N ALA A 129 15.16 -3.45 1.68
CA ALA A 129 16.02 -4.61 1.41
C ALA A 129 16.26 -5.47 2.65
N ARG A 130 16.40 -4.85 3.84
CA ARG A 130 16.60 -5.55 5.11
C ARG A 130 15.37 -6.34 5.54
N VAL A 131 14.19 -5.73 5.51
CA VAL A 131 12.95 -6.35 6.01
C VAL A 131 12.32 -7.31 4.99
N LEU A 132 12.68 -7.22 3.71
CA LEU A 132 12.30 -8.19 2.69
C LEU A 132 13.06 -9.51 2.88
N ARG A 133 12.34 -10.62 2.70
CA ARG A 133 12.96 -11.94 2.52
C ARG A 133 13.78 -11.96 1.23
N PRO A 134 14.82 -12.81 1.14
CA PRO A 134 15.50 -13.06 -0.13
C PRO A 134 14.50 -13.43 -1.24
N GLY A 135 14.54 -12.71 -2.36
CA GLY A 135 13.60 -12.88 -3.47
C GLY A 135 12.24 -12.18 -3.28
N GLY A 136 12.06 -11.43 -2.20
CA GLY A 136 10.90 -10.57 -1.99
C GLY A 136 10.88 -9.36 -2.94
N HIS A 137 9.71 -8.77 -3.10
CA HIS A 137 9.49 -7.69 -4.07
C HIS A 137 8.99 -6.42 -3.39
N VAL A 138 9.42 -5.26 -3.89
CA VAL A 138 8.81 -3.98 -3.58
C VAL A 138 8.14 -3.42 -4.83
N VAL A 139 6.91 -2.92 -4.68
CA VAL A 139 6.20 -2.15 -5.71
C VAL A 139 6.16 -0.69 -5.25
N ILE A 140 6.81 0.18 -6.03
CA ILE A 140 6.85 1.64 -5.79
C ILE A 140 6.22 2.33 -7.01
N THR A 141 5.34 3.30 -6.77
CA THR A 141 4.70 4.12 -7.82
C THR A 141 4.88 5.60 -7.58
#